data_AF-A0A6P7FV99-F1
#
_entry.id   AF-A0A6P7FV99-F1
#
_cell.length_a   1.000
_cell.length_b   1.000
_cell.length_c   1.000
_cell.angle_alpha   90.00
_cell.angle_beta   90.00
_cell.angle_gamma   90.00
#
_symmetry.space_group_name_H-M   'P 1'
#
loop_
_entity.id
_entity.type
_entity.pdbx_description
1 polymer ?
#
loop_
_entity_poly.entity_id
_entity_poly.type
_entity_poly.pdbx_seq_one_letter_code
_entity_poly.pdbx_strand_id
1 'polypeptide(L)'
;MKPYFTVLRLFFILSAIFIINIEGLQRCFMCRSRGELGSCKDDFNVNVTLVENKQEIGIETVPCASGWCGKIVESEDAAKEEYGVATQRICLQRGPSDSEDRCAYTKWNYKRVLMCFCRGDLCNSSTKLGMNYILLTVPVIVGLLRLM
;
A
#
# COMPACT_ATOMS: atom_id res chain seq x y z
N MET A 1 26.94 32.20 16.59
CA MET A 1 25.89 31.39 15.92
C MET A 1 25.12 32.33 14.98
N LYS A 2 25.26 32.17 13.67
CA LYS A 2 24.77 33.15 12.67
C LYS A 2 23.23 33.05 12.54
N PRO A 3 22.49 34.17 12.51
CA PRO A 3 21.01 34.17 12.52
C PRO A 3 20.38 33.41 11.33
N TYR A 4 21.09 33.36 10.20
CA TYR A 4 20.70 32.57 9.02
C TYR A 4 20.51 31.07 9.32
N PHE A 5 21.29 30.52 10.25
CA PHE A 5 21.28 29.10 10.57
C PHE A 5 20.03 28.70 11.37
N THR A 6 19.53 29.60 12.22
CA THR A 6 18.29 29.43 12.98
C THR A 6 17.07 29.46 12.06
N VAL A 7 17.07 30.35 11.07
CA VAL A 7 15.99 30.47 10.07
C VAL A 7 15.92 29.21 9.19
N LEU A 8 17.06 28.70 8.74
CA LEU A 8 17.13 27.47 7.94
C LEU A 8 16.58 26.26 8.73
N ARG A 9 16.94 26.12 10.02
CA ARG A 9 16.41 25.06 10.89
C ARG A 9 14.89 25.14 11.05
N LEU A 10 14.35 26.34 11.29
CA LEU A 10 12.90 26.55 11.39
C LEU A 10 12.19 26.16 10.09
N PHE A 11 12.76 26.51 8.94
CA PHE A 11 12.20 26.14 7.63
C PHE A 11 12.13 24.63 7.43
N PHE A 12 13.20 23.89 7.75
CA PHE A 12 13.22 22.42 7.68
C PHE A 12 12.24 21.75 8.66
N ILE A 13 12.08 22.31 9.86
CA ILE A 13 11.11 21.79 10.84
C ILE A 13 9.68 22.02 10.33
N LEU A 14 9.36 23.21 9.82
CA LEU A 14 8.04 23.54 9.29
C LEU A 14 7.69 22.73 8.03
N SER A 15 8.65 22.51 7.13
CA SER A 15 8.43 21.67 5.95
C SER A 15 8.25 20.20 6.30
N ALA A 16 9.01 19.69 7.27
CA ALA A 16 8.80 18.35 7.81
C ALA A 16 7.38 18.21 8.40
N ILE A 17 6.95 19.15 9.25
CA ILE A 17 5.59 19.19 9.83
C ILE A 17 4.51 19.23 8.75
N PHE A 18 4.71 19.99 7.67
CA PHE A 18 3.75 20.05 6.59
C PHE A 18 3.59 18.70 5.87
N ILE A 19 4.71 18.00 5.59
CA ILE A 19 4.68 16.71 4.88
C ILE A 19 3.98 15.61 5.71
N ILE A 20 4.11 15.62 7.05
CA ILE A 20 3.45 14.63 7.91
C ILE A 20 1.93 14.76 7.94
N ASN A 21 1.37 15.93 7.57
CA ASN A 21 -0.07 16.21 7.67
C ASN A 21 -0.84 16.07 6.35
N ILE A 22 -0.18 15.62 5.26
CA ILE A 22 -0.87 15.39 3.99
C ILE A 22 -1.59 14.04 4.05
N GLU A 23 -2.78 14.02 4.64
CA GLU A 23 -3.70 12.91 4.44
C GLU A 23 -4.45 13.13 3.11
N GLY A 24 -3.93 12.54 2.04
CA GLY A 24 -4.62 12.48 0.75
C GLY A 24 -5.88 11.61 0.79
N LEU A 25 -6.71 11.71 -0.25
CA LEU A 25 -7.85 10.82 -0.45
C LEU A 25 -7.35 9.37 -0.47
N GLN A 26 -7.78 8.57 0.49
CA GLN A 26 -7.38 7.17 0.61
C GLN A 26 -8.19 6.33 -0.39
N ARG A 27 -7.54 5.76 -1.40
CA ARG A 27 -8.17 4.84 -2.36
C ARG A 27 -7.59 3.45 -2.26
N CYS A 28 -8.31 2.46 -2.77
CA CYS A 28 -7.83 1.10 -2.90
C CYS A 28 -8.03 0.63 -4.34
N PHE A 29 -7.16 -0.25 -4.81
CA PHE A 29 -7.48 -1.06 -5.99
C PHE A 29 -8.61 -2.02 -5.65
N MET A 30 -9.58 -2.12 -6.54
CA MET A 30 -10.66 -3.11 -6.52
C MET A 30 -10.61 -3.94 -7.79
N CYS A 31 -10.37 -5.24 -7.62
CA CYS A 31 -10.31 -6.18 -8.72
C CYS A 31 -10.45 -7.62 -8.20
N ARG A 32 -10.79 -8.55 -9.10
CA ARG A 32 -10.73 -9.98 -8.83
C ARG A 32 -10.41 -10.73 -10.12
N SER A 33 -9.39 -11.56 -10.10
CA SER A 33 -9.03 -12.41 -11.25
C SER A 33 -8.52 -13.78 -10.79
N ARG A 34 -8.44 -14.72 -11.73
CA ARG A 34 -7.92 -16.07 -11.51
C ARG A 34 -6.81 -16.41 -12.49
N GLY A 35 -5.87 -17.23 -12.05
CA GLY A 35 -4.82 -17.78 -12.88
C GLY A 35 -3.84 -16.74 -13.43
N GLU A 36 -2.95 -17.20 -14.30
CA GLU A 36 -1.82 -16.40 -14.78
C GLU A 36 -2.18 -15.25 -15.71
N LEU A 37 -3.35 -15.28 -16.34
CA LEU A 37 -3.83 -14.23 -17.24
C LEU A 37 -4.63 -13.15 -16.52
N GLY A 38 -4.84 -13.28 -15.21
CA GLY A 38 -5.65 -12.35 -14.44
C GLY A 38 -4.95 -11.02 -14.17
N SER A 39 -5.57 -9.90 -14.54
CA SER A 39 -5.02 -8.54 -14.32
C SER A 39 -4.90 -8.16 -12.84
N CYS A 40 -5.63 -8.85 -11.95
CA CYS A 40 -5.56 -8.67 -10.49
C CYS A 40 -4.55 -9.61 -9.81
N LYS A 41 -3.61 -10.24 -10.52
CA LYS A 41 -2.63 -11.13 -9.87
C LYS A 41 -1.45 -10.36 -9.25
N ASP A 42 -0.44 -11.11 -8.82
CA ASP A 42 0.90 -10.59 -8.55
C ASP A 42 1.90 -11.10 -9.60
N ASP A 43 2.94 -10.35 -9.96
CA ASP A 43 3.19 -8.96 -9.54
C ASP A 43 2.16 -7.98 -10.14
N PHE A 44 1.82 -6.94 -9.37
CA PHE A 44 0.78 -5.99 -9.72
C PHE A 44 1.39 -4.71 -10.30
N ASN A 45 1.57 -4.71 -11.61
CA ASN A 45 2.27 -3.64 -12.34
C ASN A 45 1.31 -2.67 -13.03
N VAL A 46 0.22 -2.31 -12.35
CA VAL A 46 -0.85 -1.50 -12.92
C VAL A 46 -0.55 -0.02 -12.69
N ASN A 47 -0.54 0.77 -13.77
CA ASN A 47 -0.39 2.21 -13.68
C ASN A 47 -1.75 2.87 -13.38
N VAL A 48 -1.79 3.68 -12.32
CA VAL A 48 -3.00 4.36 -11.83
C VAL A 48 -3.68 5.18 -12.92
N THR A 49 -2.89 5.87 -13.75
CA THR A 49 -3.45 6.71 -14.83
C THR A 49 -4.17 5.88 -15.89
N LEU A 50 -3.71 4.67 -16.19
CA LEU A 50 -4.38 3.76 -17.13
C LEU A 50 -5.72 3.28 -16.57
N VAL A 51 -5.78 3.03 -15.26
CA VAL A 51 -7.02 2.64 -14.57
C VAL A 51 -8.03 3.78 -14.60
N GLU A 52 -7.60 5.00 -14.26
CA GLU A 52 -8.48 6.19 -14.28
C GLU A 52 -8.98 6.50 -15.69
N ASN A 53 -8.15 6.27 -16.72
CA ASN A 53 -8.52 6.41 -18.12
C ASN A 53 -9.33 5.21 -18.68
N LYS A 54 -9.71 4.24 -17.82
CA LYS A 54 -10.45 3.02 -18.19
C LYS A 54 -9.77 2.17 -19.27
N GLN A 55 -8.44 2.20 -19.33
CA GLN A 55 -7.65 1.42 -20.28
C GLN A 55 -7.31 0.03 -19.72
N GLU A 56 -7.31 -0.13 -18.39
CA GLU A 56 -7.10 -1.42 -17.73
C GLU A 56 -8.44 -2.07 -17.37
N ILE A 57 -8.72 -3.25 -17.95
CA ILE A 57 -10.01 -3.92 -17.78
C ILE A 57 -10.03 -4.73 -16.47
N GLY A 58 -11.11 -4.57 -15.69
CA GLY A 58 -11.35 -5.36 -14.48
C GLY A 58 -10.58 -4.88 -13.25
N ILE A 59 -9.98 -3.69 -13.32
CA ILE A 59 -9.33 -3.02 -12.19
C ILE A 59 -9.93 -1.63 -12.05
N GLU A 60 -10.30 -1.27 -10.83
CA GLU A 60 -10.85 0.03 -10.48
C GLU A 60 -10.06 0.63 -9.31
N THR A 61 -9.99 1.95 -9.24
CA THR A 61 -9.55 2.68 -8.05
C THR A 61 -10.78 3.29 -7.39
N VAL A 62 -11.03 2.93 -6.13
CA VAL A 62 -12.20 3.44 -5.39
C VAL A 62 -11.78 4.23 -4.16
N PRO A 63 -12.50 5.30 -3.79
CA PRO A 63 -12.32 5.95 -2.50
C PRO A 63 -12.71 4.99 -1.38
N CYS A 64 -11.85 4.87 -0.36
CA CYS A 64 -12.04 3.96 0.76
C CYS A 64 -12.14 4.75 2.07
N ALA A 65 -13.36 4.90 2.59
CA ALA A 65 -13.64 5.74 3.77
C ALA A 65 -12.91 5.27 5.04
N SER A 66 -12.63 3.97 5.17
CA SER A 66 -11.85 3.43 6.29
C SER A 66 -10.35 3.73 6.17
N GLY A 67 -9.87 4.03 4.97
CA GLY A 67 -8.46 4.09 4.61
C GLY A 67 -7.76 2.73 4.55
N TRP A 68 -8.48 1.63 4.76
CA TRP A 68 -7.92 0.28 4.82
C TRP A 68 -8.21 -0.51 3.55
N CYS A 69 -7.16 -1.02 2.93
CA CYS A 69 -7.25 -1.91 1.78
C CYS A 69 -6.96 -3.37 2.19
N GLY A 70 -7.62 -4.28 1.49
CA GLY A 70 -7.44 -5.72 1.62
C GLY A 70 -6.91 -6.33 0.32
N LYS A 71 -6.06 -7.34 0.47
CA LYS A 71 -5.66 -8.24 -0.61
C LYS A 71 -5.83 -9.69 -0.14
N ILE A 72 -6.51 -10.49 -0.94
CA ILE A 72 -6.91 -11.86 -0.61
C ILE A 72 -6.39 -12.75 -1.75
N VAL A 73 -5.58 -13.75 -1.40
CA VAL A 73 -5.09 -14.76 -2.33
C VAL A 73 -5.61 -16.12 -1.86
N GLU A 74 -6.40 -16.79 -2.69
CA GLU A 74 -6.91 -18.13 -2.37
C GLU A 74 -5.74 -19.14 -2.28
N SER A 75 -5.73 -20.00 -1.27
CA SER A 75 -4.73 -21.07 -1.18
C SER A 75 -4.97 -22.13 -2.26
N GLU A 76 -3.90 -22.77 -2.75
CA GLU A 76 -3.98 -23.93 -3.64
C GLU A 76 -4.65 -25.10 -2.90
N ASP A 77 -5.80 -25.55 -3.42
CA ASP A 77 -6.43 -26.82 -3.03
C ASP A 77 -6.30 -27.75 -4.25
N ALA A 78 -6.14 -29.05 -4.05
CA ALA A 78 -5.96 -30.04 -5.13
C ALA A 78 -7.09 -30.05 -6.18
N ALA A 79 -8.28 -29.53 -5.86
CA ALA A 79 -9.41 -29.37 -6.78
C ALA A 79 -9.34 -28.08 -7.65
N LYS A 80 -8.31 -27.23 -7.48
CA LYS A 80 -8.18 -25.92 -8.15
C LYS A 80 -7.18 -25.89 -9.30
N GLU A 81 -6.45 -26.97 -9.57
CA GLU A 81 -5.47 -27.01 -10.67
C GLU A 81 -6.09 -26.66 -12.04
N GLU A 82 -7.40 -26.88 -12.24
CA GLU A 82 -8.08 -26.58 -13.49
C GLU A 82 -8.46 -25.09 -13.67
N TYR A 83 -8.66 -24.33 -12.58
CA TYR A 83 -9.18 -22.95 -12.63
C TYR A 83 -8.25 -21.89 -12.00
N GLY A 84 -7.13 -22.30 -11.42
CA GLY A 84 -6.09 -21.44 -10.85
C GLY A 84 -6.46 -20.74 -9.54
N VAL A 85 -5.44 -20.14 -8.91
CA VAL A 85 -5.57 -19.32 -7.69
C VAL A 85 -6.28 -18.01 -8.01
N ALA A 86 -7.21 -17.59 -7.15
CA ALA A 86 -7.88 -16.30 -7.25
C ALA A 86 -7.20 -15.25 -6.38
N THR A 87 -6.90 -14.09 -6.97
CA THR A 87 -6.46 -12.89 -6.24
C THR A 87 -7.54 -11.84 -6.30
N GLN A 88 -7.83 -11.23 -5.15
CA GLN A 88 -8.85 -10.20 -4.98
C GLN A 88 -8.29 -9.02 -4.19
N ARG A 89 -8.56 -7.81 -4.66
CA ARG A 89 -8.27 -6.55 -3.97
C ARG A 89 -9.55 -5.83 -3.63
N ILE A 90 -9.66 -5.31 -2.42
CA ILE A 90 -10.89 -4.68 -1.90
C ILE A 90 -10.58 -3.47 -1.02
N CYS A 91 -11.50 -2.51 -0.98
CA CYS A 91 -11.63 -1.58 0.14
C CYS A 91 -12.32 -2.30 1.31
N LEU A 92 -11.73 -2.22 2.52
CA LEU A 92 -12.30 -2.82 3.71
C LEU A 92 -13.27 -1.86 4.39
N GLN A 93 -14.40 -2.36 4.87
CA GLN A 93 -15.34 -1.54 5.64
C GLN A 93 -14.75 -1.11 7.00
N ARG A 94 -13.90 -1.94 7.59
CA ARG A 94 -13.19 -1.67 8.85
C ARG A 94 -11.77 -2.23 8.77
N GLY A 95 -10.82 -1.53 9.39
CA GLY A 95 -9.46 -2.01 9.56
C GLY A 95 -9.34 -3.18 10.55
N PRO A 96 -8.13 -3.77 10.68
CA PRO A 96 -7.85 -4.76 11.71
C PRO A 96 -7.95 -4.15 13.12
N SER A 97 -8.19 -5.01 14.12
CA SER A 97 -8.45 -4.59 15.51
C SER A 97 -7.30 -3.82 16.17
N ASP A 98 -6.07 -4.09 15.75
CA ASP A 98 -4.83 -3.47 16.22
C ASP A 98 -4.33 -2.36 15.29
N SER A 99 -5.04 -2.09 14.19
CA SER A 99 -4.66 -1.07 13.21
C SER A 99 -3.25 -1.28 12.63
N GLU A 100 -2.79 -2.54 12.49
CA GLU A 100 -1.47 -2.86 11.92
C GLU A 100 -1.54 -3.49 10.52
N ASP A 101 -0.58 -3.11 9.68
CA ASP A 101 -0.37 -3.66 8.34
C ASP A 101 0.26 -5.05 8.41
N ARG A 102 -0.47 -6.10 8.00
CA ARG A 102 0.05 -7.48 8.03
C ARG A 102 -0.57 -8.39 6.98
N CYS A 103 0.16 -9.43 6.64
CA CYS A 103 -0.33 -10.57 5.87
C CYS A 103 -0.36 -11.80 6.76
N ALA A 104 -1.47 -12.55 6.77
CA ALA A 104 -1.59 -13.78 7.51
C ALA A 104 -2.53 -14.76 6.78
N TYR A 105 -2.26 -16.06 6.94
CA TYR A 105 -3.21 -17.08 6.52
C TYR A 105 -4.43 -17.08 7.44
N THR A 106 -5.61 -16.98 6.84
CA THR A 106 -6.87 -16.92 7.56
C THR A 106 -7.97 -17.66 6.79
N LYS A 107 -9.14 -17.78 7.40
CA LYS A 107 -10.34 -18.31 6.75
C LYS A 107 -11.23 -17.15 6.34
N TRP A 108 -11.43 -16.99 5.03
CA TRP A 108 -12.33 -16.00 4.45
C TRP A 108 -13.38 -16.69 3.61
N ASN A 109 -14.67 -16.42 3.89
CA ASN A 109 -15.80 -17.07 3.22
C ASN A 109 -15.64 -18.60 3.10
N TYR A 110 -15.33 -19.24 4.24
CA TYR A 110 -15.08 -20.67 4.37
C TYR A 110 -13.85 -21.26 3.65
N LYS A 111 -13.08 -20.45 2.94
CA LYS A 111 -11.83 -20.87 2.27
C LYS A 111 -10.60 -20.44 3.05
N ARG A 112 -9.53 -21.24 2.99
CA ARG A 112 -8.19 -20.79 3.41
C ARG A 112 -7.64 -19.81 2.38
N VAL A 113 -7.18 -18.67 2.87
CA VAL A 113 -6.63 -17.59 2.04
C VAL A 113 -5.43 -16.97 2.75
N LEU A 114 -4.49 -16.43 1.98
CA LEU A 114 -3.57 -15.42 2.48
C LEU A 114 -4.28 -14.06 2.40
N MET A 115 -4.45 -13.39 3.53
CA MET A 115 -5.07 -12.06 3.58
C MET A 115 -4.06 -11.04 4.08
N CYS A 116 -3.91 -9.95 3.33
CA CYS A 116 -3.10 -8.80 3.67
C CYS A 116 -3.97 -7.57 3.95
N PHE A 117 -3.66 -6.86 5.02
CA PHE A 117 -4.21 -5.57 5.40
C PHE A 117 -3.15 -4.49 5.22
N CYS A 118 -3.52 -3.36 4.64
CA CYS A 118 -2.68 -2.17 4.60
C CYS A 118 -3.53 -0.90 4.72
N ARG A 119 -2.94 0.18 5.25
CA ARG A 119 -3.56 1.50 5.30
C ARG A 119 -2.78 2.50 4.45
N GLY A 120 -3.45 3.19 3.53
CA GLY A 120 -2.80 4.15 2.63
C GLY A 120 -3.45 4.21 1.25
N ASP A 121 -3.20 5.30 0.51
CA ASP A 121 -3.65 5.43 -0.88
C ASP A 121 -2.98 4.36 -1.74
N LEU A 122 -3.79 3.50 -2.36
CA LEU A 122 -3.40 2.45 -3.30
C LEU A 122 -2.37 1.44 -2.74
N CYS A 123 -2.33 1.28 -1.41
CA CYS A 123 -1.35 0.46 -0.69
C CYS A 123 -1.44 -1.04 -1.04
N ASN A 124 -2.61 -1.51 -1.50
CA ASN A 124 -2.84 -2.92 -1.85
C ASN A 124 -2.31 -3.31 -3.24
N SER A 125 -1.46 -2.49 -3.84
CA SER A 125 -0.68 -2.84 -5.04
C SER A 125 0.40 -3.89 -4.75
N SER A 126 1.19 -3.72 -3.68
CA SER A 126 2.45 -4.43 -3.48
C SER A 126 2.36 -5.72 -2.63
N THR A 127 3.26 -6.66 -2.91
CA THR A 127 3.82 -7.61 -1.94
C THR A 127 4.90 -6.90 -1.11
N LYS A 128 4.54 -6.40 0.08
CA LYS A 128 5.39 -5.67 1.06
C LYS A 128 6.87 -5.51 0.67
N LEU A 129 7.28 -4.34 0.19
CA LEU A 129 8.69 -3.94 0.21
C LEU A 129 9.03 -3.45 1.62
N GLY A 130 9.96 -4.14 2.30
CA GLY A 130 10.51 -3.66 3.57
C GLY A 130 11.27 -2.36 3.35
N MET A 131 10.70 -1.22 3.73
CA MET A 131 11.41 0.06 3.72
C MET A 131 12.52 0.05 4.78
N ASN A 132 13.78 0.09 4.35
CA ASN A 132 14.90 0.21 5.26
C ASN A 132 15.09 1.69 5.65
N TYR A 133 14.51 2.07 6.79
CA TYR A 133 14.54 3.44 7.31
C TYR A 133 15.96 3.99 7.53
N ILE A 134 16.97 3.13 7.73
CA ILE A 134 18.36 3.55 7.94
C ILE A 134 18.92 4.25 6.69
N LEU A 135 18.58 3.78 5.49
CA LEU A 135 19.03 4.40 4.24
C LEU A 135 18.45 5.81 4.04
N LEU A 136 17.30 6.10 4.64
CA LEU A 136 16.64 7.40 4.54
C LEU A 136 17.17 8.40 5.58
N THR A 137 17.57 7.94 6.78
CA THR A 137 17.96 8.82 7.88
C THR A 137 19.44 9.24 7.85
N VAL A 138 20.34 8.39 7.35
CA VAL A 138 21.79 8.66 7.31
C VAL A 138 22.17 9.96 6.58
N PRO A 139 21.68 10.26 5.35
CA PRO A 139 22.08 11.47 4.63
C PRO A 139 21.59 12.75 5.32
N VAL A 140 20.44 12.70 5.98
CA VAL A 140 19.89 13.83 6.76
C VAL A 140 20.77 14.13 7.97
N ILE A 141 21.18 13.10 8.70
CA ILE A 141 22.05 13.24 9.88
C ILE A 141 23.43 13.78 9.47
N VAL A 142 24.03 13.24 8.40
CA VAL A 142 25.33 13.72 7.89
C VAL A 142 25.24 15.17 7.41
N GLY A 143 24.15 15.56 6.74
CA GLY A 143 23.90 16.94 6.35
C GLY A 143 23.81 17.89 7.54
N LEU A 144 23.09 17.50 8.59
CA LEU A 144 22.97 18.29 9.83
C LEU A 144 24.30 18.42 10.58
N LEU A 145 25.09 17.33 10.64
CA LEU A 145 26.42 17.33 11.27
C LEU A 145 27.44 18.19 10.54
N ARG A 146 27.35 18.29 9.20
CA ARG A 146 28.22 19.18 8.41
C ARG A 146 27.83 20.66 8.48
N LEU A 147 26.58 20.93 8.85
CA LEU A 147 26.05 22.28 8.98
C LEU A 147 26.36 22.87 10.37
N MET A 148 26.45 22.03 11.42
CA MET A 148 26.85 22.43 12.79
C MET A 148 28.33 22.81 12.89
#